data_AF-A0A7H8SIV9-F1
#
_entry.id   AF-A0A7H8SIV9-F1
#
_cell.length_a   1.000
_cell.length_b   1.000
_cell.length_c   1.000
_cell.angle_alpha   90.00
_cell.angle_beta   90.00
_cell.angle_gamma   90.00
#
_symmetry.space_group_name_H-M   'P 1'
#
loop_
_entity.id
_entity.type
_entity.pdbx_description
1 polymer ?
#
loop_
_entity_poly.entity_id
_entity_poly.type
_entity_poly.pdbx_seq_one_letter_code
_entity_poly.pdbx_strand_id
1 'polypeptide(L)'
;MTNKQIVQFDEFTREQLIYALKKYAMKELELDLGNFPAQFLFDFIVEEFGPHFYNQALTDTHEWLAERFAYLNDDLFILTKEKVKKQTKS
;
A
#
# COMPACT_ATOMS: atom_id res chain seq x y z
N MET A 1 -12.38 22.03 -2.09
CA MET A 1 -11.65 20.93 -2.75
C MET A 1 -12.29 19.65 -2.27
N THR A 2 -12.75 18.79 -3.18
CA THR A 2 -13.46 17.56 -2.82
C THR A 2 -12.45 16.59 -2.22
N ASN A 3 -12.45 16.41 -0.89
CA ASN A 3 -11.68 15.36 -0.22
C ASN A 3 -12.25 14.01 -0.70
N LYS A 4 -11.66 13.45 -1.77
CA LYS A 4 -11.99 12.11 -2.21
C LYS A 4 -11.30 11.15 -1.24
N GLN A 5 -12.08 10.35 -0.52
CA GLN A 5 -11.52 9.29 0.32
C GLN A 5 -10.59 8.40 -0.50
N ILE A 6 -9.32 8.33 -0.11
CA ILE A 6 -8.28 7.55 -0.79
C ILE A 6 -8.40 6.07 -0.47
N VAL A 7 -8.83 5.75 0.75
CA VAL A 7 -9.11 4.40 1.22
C VAL A 7 -10.61 4.27 1.45
N GLN A 8 -11.24 3.32 0.77
CA GLN A 8 -12.66 3.00 0.92
C GLN A 8 -12.83 1.50 1.15
N PHE A 9 -13.58 1.16 2.19
CA PHE A 9 -13.93 -0.21 2.54
C PHE A 9 -15.38 -0.49 2.17
N ASP A 10 -15.67 -1.72 1.77
CA ASP A 10 -17.06 -2.19 1.71
C ASP A 10 -17.67 -2.25 3.13
N GLU A 11 -19.00 -2.33 3.18
CA GLU A 11 -19.76 -2.30 4.43
C GLU A 11 -19.32 -3.40 5.40
N PHE A 12 -19.13 -4.62 4.91
CA PHE A 12 -18.74 -5.76 5.74
C PHE A 12 -17.34 -5.54 6.33
N THR A 13 -16.36 -5.15 5.51
CA THR A 13 -15.01 -4.85 5.98
C THR A 13 -15.01 -3.70 7.00
N ARG A 14 -15.79 -2.64 6.74
CA ARG A 14 -15.91 -1.51 7.66
C ARG A 14 -16.45 -1.95 9.03
N GLU A 15 -17.51 -2.76 9.06
CA GLU A 15 -18.08 -3.27 10.32
C GLU A 15 -17.08 -4.12 11.11
N GLN A 16 -16.33 -4.97 10.44
CA GLN A 16 -15.29 -5.80 11.09
C GLN A 16 -14.19 -4.93 11.72
N LEU A 17 -13.73 -3.89 11.02
CA LEU A 17 -12.70 -2.99 11.52
C LEU A 17 -13.19 -2.16 12.71
N ILE A 18 -14.44 -1.66 12.68
CA ILE A 18 -15.06 -0.97 13.81
C ILE A 18 -15.19 -1.91 15.01
N TYR A 19 -15.60 -3.16 14.79
CA TYR A 19 -15.68 -4.15 15.87
C TYR A 19 -14.31 -4.42 16.49
N ALA A 20 -13.26 -4.55 15.67
CA ALA A 20 -11.89 -4.71 16.15
C ALA A 20 -11.42 -3.50 16.98
N LEU A 21 -11.73 -2.28 16.51
CA LEU A 21 -11.42 -1.04 17.22
C LEU A 21 -12.10 -0.99 18.60
N LYS A 22 -13.41 -1.30 18.65
CA LYS A 22 -14.16 -1.39 19.91
C LYS A 22 -13.56 -2.40 20.88
N LYS A 23 -13.21 -3.59 20.36
CA LYS A 23 -12.63 -4.68 21.15
C LYS A 23 -11.28 -4.26 21.75
N TYR A 24 -10.43 -3.59 20.97
CA TYR A 24 -9.16 -3.06 21.45
C TYR A 24 -9.37 -1.99 22.53
N ALA A 25 -10.24 -1.00 22.26
CA ALA A 25 -10.51 0.07 23.21
C ALA A 25 -11.04 -0.44 24.55
N MET A 26 -11.95 -1.42 24.53
CA MET A 26 -12.46 -2.03 25.75
C MET A 26 -11.37 -2.81 26.50
N LYS A 27 -10.55 -3.59 25.78
CA LYS A 27 -9.57 -4.49 26.39
C LYS A 27 -8.34 -3.76 26.94
N GLU A 28 -7.83 -2.79 26.18
CA GLU A 28 -6.53 -2.17 26.46
C GLU A 28 -6.67 -0.77 27.07
N LEU A 29 -7.81 -0.10 26.85
CA LEU A 29 -8.06 1.27 27.34
C LEU A 29 -9.22 1.34 28.34
N GLU A 30 -9.85 0.21 28.67
CA GLU A 30 -11.05 0.12 29.52
C GLU A 30 -12.19 1.05 29.06
N LEU A 31 -12.25 1.34 27.76
CA LEU A 31 -13.18 2.28 27.16
C LEU A 31 -14.25 1.54 26.35
N ASP A 32 -15.50 1.59 26.83
CA ASP A 32 -16.65 1.10 26.06
C ASP A 32 -17.04 2.11 24.96
N LEU A 33 -16.43 1.94 23.79
CA LEU A 33 -16.83 2.66 22.59
C LEU A 33 -18.15 2.10 22.07
N GLY A 34 -19.26 2.79 22.38
CA GLY A 34 -20.55 2.52 21.74
C GLY A 34 -20.47 2.59 20.19
N ASN A 35 -21.52 2.16 19.49
CA ASN A 35 -21.49 2.02 18.03
C ASN A 35 -21.19 3.34 17.28
N PHE A 36 -21.84 4.45 17.66
CA PHE A 36 -21.62 5.74 16.99
C PHE A 36 -20.22 6.34 17.28
N PRO A 37 -19.75 6.42 18.54
CA PRO A 37 -18.37 6.86 18.81
C PRO A 37 -17.32 6.02 18.09
N ALA A 38 -17.49 4.71 18.01
CA ALA A 38 -16.57 3.83 17.31
C ALA A 38 -16.55 4.10 15.80
N GLN A 39 -17.72 4.36 15.19
CA GLN A 39 -17.81 4.76 13.79
C GLN A 39 -17.10 6.09 13.53
N PHE A 40 -17.32 7.10 14.37
CA PHE A 40 -16.65 8.40 14.20
C PHE A 40 -15.13 8.30 14.37
N LEU A 41 -14.67 7.54 15.35
CA LEU A 41 -13.23 7.32 15.53
C LEU A 41 -12.63 6.57 14.34
N PHE A 42 -13.33 5.55 13.83
CA PHE A 42 -12.92 4.85 12.62
C PHE A 42 -12.83 5.80 11.41
N ASP A 43 -13.86 6.62 11.19
CA ASP A 43 -13.91 7.56 10.07
C ASP A 43 -12.78 8.60 10.18
N PHE A 44 -12.50 9.12 11.38
CA PHE A 44 -11.35 9.99 11.65
C PHE A 44 -10.01 9.30 11.31
N ILE A 45 -9.81 8.05 11.73
CA ILE A 45 -8.59 7.31 11.43
C ILE A 45 -8.43 7.14 9.92
N VAL A 46 -9.49 6.76 9.21
CA VAL A 46 -9.43 6.55 7.76
C VAL A 46 -9.14 7.86 7.02
N GLU A 47 -9.77 8.96 7.43
CA GLU A 47 -9.58 10.28 6.79
C GLU A 47 -8.16 10.82 7.02
N GLU A 48 -7.69 10.80 8.26
CA GLU A 48 -6.40 11.41 8.62
C GLU A 48 -5.20 10.49 8.35
N PHE A 49 -5.31 9.18 8.58
CA PHE A 49 -4.18 8.24 8.50
C PHE A 49 -4.16 7.48 7.17
N GLY A 50 -5.33 7.23 6.57
CA GLY A 50 -5.47 6.45 5.33
C GLY A 50 -4.56 6.92 4.19
N PRO A 51 -4.49 8.22 3.87
CA PRO A 51 -3.58 8.74 2.84
C PRO A 51 -2.11 8.40 3.10
N HIS A 52 -1.66 8.47 4.36
CA HIS A 52 -0.28 8.19 4.73
C HIS A 52 0.05 6.70 4.59
N PHE A 53 -0.83 5.82 5.07
CA PHE A 53 -0.66 4.37 4.89
C PHE A 53 -0.64 3.98 3.42
N TYR A 54 -1.53 4.55 2.61
CA TYR A 54 -1.58 4.29 1.18
C TYR A 54 -0.30 4.73 0.46
N ASN A 55 0.18 5.95 0.73
CA ASN A 55 1.40 6.46 0.12
C ASN A 55 2.66 5.69 0.55
N GLN A 56 2.73 5.28 1.82
CA GLN A 56 3.83 4.45 2.30
C GLN A 56 3.82 3.09 1.59
N ALA A 57 2.66 2.42 1.50
CA ALA A 57 2.56 1.14 0.81
C ALA A 57 2.98 1.23 -0.67
N LEU A 58 2.64 2.33 -1.36
CA LEU A 58 3.10 2.57 -2.73
C LEU A 58 4.62 2.77 -2.81
N THR A 59 5.20 3.49 -1.84
CA THR A 59 6.65 3.71 -1.77
C THR A 59 7.39 2.39 -1.59
N ASP A 60 6.96 1.57 -0.63
CA ASP A 60 7.53 0.25 -0.36
C ASP A 60 7.43 -0.66 -1.59
N THR A 61 6.29 -0.62 -2.29
CA THR A 61 6.08 -1.38 -3.53
C THR A 61 7.01 -0.91 -4.64
N HIS A 62 7.22 0.40 -4.78
CA HIS A 62 8.11 0.96 -5.78
C HIS A 62 9.57 0.52 -5.55
N GLU A 63 10.04 0.58 -4.31
CA GLU A 63 11.38 0.12 -3.94
C GLU A 63 11.57 -1.37 -4.26
N TRP A 64 10.61 -2.21 -3.88
CA TRP A 64 10.63 -3.64 -4.18
C TRP A 64 10.64 -3.93 -5.69
N LEU A 65 9.84 -3.20 -6.47
CA LEU A 65 9.81 -3.35 -7.93
C LEU A 65 11.12 -2.89 -8.57
N ALA A 66 11.71 -1.79 -8.09
CA ALA A 66 12.97 -1.26 -8.61
C ALA A 66 14.10 -2.30 -8.49
N GLU A 67 14.19 -2.99 -7.35
CA GLU A 67 15.14 -4.08 -7.15
C GLU A 67 14.90 -5.22 -8.17
N ARG A 68 13.64 -5.62 -8.36
CA ARG A 68 13.29 -6.67 -9.33
C ARG A 68 13.66 -6.29 -10.76
N PHE A 69 13.43 -5.04 -11.15
CA PHE A 69 13.80 -4.55 -12.48
C PHE A 69 15.31 -4.50 -12.69
N ALA A 70 16.10 -4.19 -11.65
CA ALA A 70 17.55 -4.26 -11.72
C ALA A 70 18.03 -5.67 -12.07
N TYR A 71 17.51 -6.70 -11.39
CA TYR A 71 17.85 -8.10 -11.71
C TYR A 71 17.45 -8.49 -13.13
N LEU A 72 16.25 -8.08 -13.59
CA LEU A 72 15.82 -8.35 -14.96
C LEU A 72 16.74 -7.70 -16.00
N ASN A 73 17.27 -6.51 -15.69
CA ASN A 73 18.20 -5.80 -16.56
C ASN A 73 19.57 -6.49 -16.62
N ASP A 74 20.05 -7.01 -15.49
CA ASP A 74 21.28 -7.81 -15.42
C ASP A 74 21.14 -9.13 -16.21
N ASP A 75 20.00 -9.83 -16.06
CA ASP A 75 19.70 -11.04 -16.83
C ASP A 75 19.69 -10.77 -18.35
N LEU A 76 19.08 -9.64 -18.76
CA LEU A 76 19.07 -9.23 -20.17
C LEU A 76 20.49 -8.91 -20.68
N PHE A 77 21.32 -8.29 -19.85
CA PHE A 77 22.71 -8.02 -20.20
C PHE A 77 23.49 -9.31 -20.47
N ILE A 78 23.31 -10.35 -19.66
CA ILE A 78 23.92 -11.68 -19.87
C ILE A 78 23.54 -12.29 -21.22
N LEU A 79 22.30 -12.08 -21.65
CA LEU A 79 21.80 -12.59 -22.93
C LEU A 79 22.30 -11.78 -24.15
N THR A 80 22.85 -10.59 -23.94
CA THR A 80 23.35 -9.73 -25.02
C THR A 80 24.48 -10.43 -25.77
N LYS A 81 24.35 -10.52 -27.10
CA LYS A 81 25.38 -11.09 -27.98
C LYS A 81 26.15 -9.97 -28.66
N GLU A 82 27.45 -10.18 -28.85
CA GLU A 82 28.29 -9.25 -29.61
C GLU A 82 27.74 -9.02 -31.02
N LYS A 83 27.78 -7.77 -31.48
CA LYS A 83 27.48 -7.46 -32.88
C LYS A 83 28.56 -8.09 -33.74
N VAL A 84 28.18 -9.04 -34.60
CA VAL A 84 29.09 -9.65 -35.59
C VAL A 84 29.66 -8.52 -36.46
N LYS A 85 30.96 -8.24 -36.32
CA LYS A 85 31.70 -7.37 -37.23
C LYS A 85 31.65 -8.01 -38.61
N LYS A 86 30.83 -7.46 -39.52
CA LYS A 86 30.94 -7.78 -40.95
C LYS A 86 32.36 -7.40 -41.37
N GLN A 87 33.18 -8.40 -41.67
CA GLN A 87 34.48 -8.19 -42.30
C GLN A 87 34.23 -7.50 -43.64
N THR A 88 34.43 -6.18 -43.69
CA THR A 88 34.66 -5.47 -44.94
C THR A 88 36.03 -5.93 -45.45
N LYS A 89 36.02 -6.91 -46.34
CA LYS A 89 37.19 -7.23 -47.16
C LYS A 89 37.42 -6.06 -48.11
N SER A 90 38.53 -5.36 -47.92
CA SER A 90 39.15 -4.50 -48.94
C SER A 90 39.65 -5.32 -50.12
#